data_AF-A0A850QR31-F1
#
_entry.id   AF-A0A850QR31-F1
#
_cell.length_a   1.000
_cell.length_b   1.000
_cell.length_c   1.000
_cell.angle_alpha   90.00
_cell.angle_beta   90.00
_cell.angle_gamma   90.00
#
_symmetry.space_group_name_H-M   'P 1'
#
loop_
_entity.id
_entity.type
_entity.pdbx_description
1 polymer ?
#
loop_
_entity_poly.entity_id
_entity_poly.type
_entity_poly.pdbx_seq_one_letter_code
_entity_poly.pdbx_strand_id
1 'polypeptide(L)'
;RKNEPKYRSAHYQPLNEIYQNLNQHKDWERQLKTKLRDKEFELSQCSDWQLQQKLQHEVLVLEGRVSRCQQALTKIEQTIMKRERKG
;
A
#
# COMPACT_ATOMS: atom_id res chain seq x y z
N ARG A 1 -30.42 17.71 29.87
CA ARG A 1 -30.12 17.32 28.47
C ARG A 1 -28.62 17.51 28.24
N LYS A 2 -27.79 16.45 28.26
CA LYS A 2 -26.32 16.54 28.05
C LYS A 2 -25.71 15.30 27.36
N ASN A 3 -26.47 14.61 26.52
CA ASN A 3 -25.94 13.55 25.66
C ASN A 3 -26.32 13.88 24.22
N GLU A 4 -25.60 14.82 23.64
CA GLU A 4 -25.61 15.01 22.19
C GLU A 4 -24.34 14.32 21.67
N PRO A 5 -24.45 13.24 20.88
CA PRO A 5 -23.28 12.63 20.27
C PRO A 5 -22.72 13.65 19.29
N LYS A 6 -21.62 14.32 19.68
CA LYS A 6 -20.88 15.23 18.83
C LYS A 6 -20.52 14.48 17.55
N TYR A 7 -21.17 14.84 16.46
CA TYR A 7 -20.89 14.35 15.12
C TYR A 7 -19.43 14.73 14.81
N ARG A 8 -18.48 13.83 15.14
CA ARG A 8 -17.12 13.94 14.61
C ARG A 8 -17.30 13.79 13.11
N SER A 9 -17.22 14.90 12.39
CA SER A 9 -17.26 14.92 10.93
C SER A 9 -16.44 13.75 10.41
N ALA A 10 -17.10 12.77 9.80
CA ALA A 10 -16.53 11.46 9.46
C ALA A 10 -15.34 11.51 8.48
N HIS A 11 -14.91 12.72 8.09
CA HIS A 11 -13.94 12.98 7.04
C HIS A 11 -12.74 13.83 7.48
N TYR A 12 -12.66 14.26 8.74
CA TYR A 12 -11.46 14.97 9.23
C TYR A 12 -10.47 13.99 9.85
N GLN A 13 -9.63 13.37 9.02
CA GLN A 13 -8.43 12.70 9.52
C GLN A 13 -7.41 13.78 9.95
N PRO A 14 -6.91 13.80 11.19
CA PRO A 14 -5.81 14.69 11.58
C PRO A 14 -4.56 14.41 10.74
N LEU A 15 -3.71 15.43 10.55
CA LEU A 15 -2.50 15.33 9.71
C LEU A 15 -1.57 14.19 10.17
N ASN A 16 -1.47 13.97 11.48
CA ASN A 16 -0.69 12.86 12.05
C ASN A 16 -1.19 11.47 11.58
N GLU A 17 -2.51 11.27 11.46
CA GLU A 17 -3.09 10.02 10.97
C GLU A 17 -2.76 9.79 9.49
N ILE A 18 -2.67 10.86 8.69
CA ILE A 18 -2.27 10.77 7.28
C ILE A 18 -0.80 10.37 7.14
N TYR A 19 0.09 10.90 7.98
CA TYR A 19 1.49 10.45 8.00
C TYR A 19 1.63 9.01 8.49
N GLN A 20 0.84 8.59 9.49
CA GLN A 20 0.81 7.19 9.92
C GLN A 20 0.38 6.26 8.78
N ASN A 21 -0.69 6.62 8.06
CA ASN A 21 -1.14 5.89 6.87
C ASN A 21 -0.05 5.86 5.79
N LEU A 22 0.63 7.00 5.54
CA LEU A 22 1.76 7.05 4.60
C LEU A 22 2.85 6.05 4.98
N ASN A 23 3.26 6.04 6.25
CA ASN A 23 4.31 5.13 6.72
C ASN A 23 3.89 3.66 6.61
N GLN A 24 2.65 3.35 7.01
CA GLN A 24 2.09 2.00 6.90
C GLN A 24 2.08 1.49 5.45
N HIS A 25 1.68 2.34 4.50
CA HIS A 25 1.71 1.98 3.08
C HIS A 25 3.14 1.81 2.55
N LYS A 26 4.12 2.60 3.02
CA LYS A 26 5.54 2.43 2.66
C LYS A 26 6.10 1.11 3.18
N ASP A 27 5.75 0.73 4.40
CA ASP A 27 6.16 -0.55 4.99
C ASP A 27 5.54 -1.73 4.24
N TRP A 28 4.26 -1.64 3.88
CA TRP A 28 3.62 -2.66 3.05
C TRP A 28 4.24 -2.76 1.66
N GLU A 29 4.55 -1.63 1.01
CA GLU A 29 5.23 -1.64 -0.28
C GLU A 29 6.60 -2.34 -0.18
N ARG A 30 7.38 -2.05 0.87
CA ARG A 30 8.66 -2.69 1.12
C ARG A 30 8.50 -4.21 1.27
N GLN A 31 7.57 -4.65 2.10
CA GLN A 31 7.31 -6.08 2.32
C GLN A 31 6.84 -6.79 1.04
N LEU A 32 5.96 -6.15 0.26
CA LEU A 32 5.48 -6.71 -1.01
C LEU A 32 6.61 -6.81 -2.03
N LYS A 33 7.50 -5.82 -2.12
CA LYS A 33 8.68 -5.83 -2.99
C LYS A 33 9.68 -6.92 -2.59
N THR A 34 9.89 -7.14 -1.29
CA THR A 34 10.71 -8.27 -0.82
C THR A 34 10.12 -9.60 -1.28
N LYS A 35 8.82 -9.82 -1.03
CA LYS A 35 8.13 -11.04 -1.47
C LYS A 35 8.16 -11.23 -2.99
N LEU A 36 8.02 -10.15 -3.75
CA LEU A 36 8.12 -10.19 -5.21
C LEU A 36 9.50 -10.68 -5.64
N ARG A 37 10.58 -10.11 -5.10
CA ARG A 37 11.95 -10.55 -5.39
C ARG A 37 12.22 -11.99 -5.02
N ASP A 38 11.73 -12.43 -3.86
CA ASP A 38 11.86 -13.82 -3.43
C ASP A 38 11.19 -14.77 -4.43
N LYS A 39 10.00 -14.39 -4.93
CA LYS A 39 9.27 -15.17 -5.94
C LYS A 39 9.90 -15.14 -7.32
N GLU A 40 10.45 -14.01 -7.73
CA GLU A 40 11.23 -13.89 -8.97
C GLU A 40 12.49 -14.79 -8.92
N PHE A 41 13.14 -14.85 -7.75
CA PHE A 41 14.29 -15.74 -7.53
C PHE A 41 13.88 -17.22 -7.52
N GLU A 42 12.78 -17.58 -6.83
CA GLU A 42 12.22 -18.94 -6.91
C GLU A 42 11.91 -19.33 -8.37
N LEU A 43 11.34 -18.40 -9.13
CA LEU A 43 10.99 -18.59 -10.54
C LEU A 43 12.23 -18.80 -11.42
N SER A 44 13.32 -18.06 -11.19
CA SER A 44 14.55 -18.19 -11.99
C SER A 44 15.28 -19.51 -11.76
N GLN A 45 15.13 -20.09 -10.57
CA GLN A 45 15.75 -21.37 -10.20
C GLN A 45 14.84 -22.57 -10.50
N CYS A 46 13.59 -22.34 -10.91
CA CYS A 46 12.61 -23.38 -11.11
C CYS A 46 12.76 -24.04 -12.49
N SER A 47 13.00 -25.35 -12.50
CA SER A 47 13.06 -26.16 -13.74
C SER A 47 11.76 -26.91 -14.05
N ASP A 48 10.82 -26.95 -13.11
CA ASP A 48 9.53 -27.61 -13.28
C ASP A 48 8.53 -26.63 -13.93
N TRP A 49 7.99 -27.02 -15.10
CA TRP A 49 7.11 -26.17 -15.88
C TRP A 49 5.79 -25.81 -15.18
N GLN A 50 5.18 -26.76 -14.44
CA GLN A 50 3.92 -26.51 -13.75
C GLN A 50 4.13 -25.55 -12.58
N LEU A 51 5.22 -25.74 -11.83
CA LEU A 51 5.59 -24.84 -10.75
C LEU A 51 5.99 -23.45 -11.29
N GLN A 52 6.69 -23.39 -12.42
CA GLN A 52 7.05 -22.15 -13.09
C GLN A 52 5.81 -21.31 -13.48
N GLN A 53 4.79 -21.94 -14.07
CA GLN A 53 3.53 -21.26 -14.41
C GLN A 53 2.82 -20.70 -13.17
N LYS A 54 2.80 -21.48 -12.08
CA LYS A 54 2.24 -21.03 -10.80
C LYS A 54 2.99 -19.83 -10.23
N LEU A 55 4.33 -19.89 -10.22
CA LEU A 55 5.17 -18.80 -9.73
C LEU A 55 5.02 -17.53 -10.57
N GLN A 56 4.93 -17.65 -11.91
CA GLN A 56 4.67 -16.51 -12.80
C GLN A 56 3.33 -15.82 -12.47
N HIS A 57 2.28 -16.60 -12.23
CA HIS A 57 0.99 -16.04 -11.82
C HIS A 57 1.08 -15.34 -10.45
N GLU A 58 1.80 -15.93 -9.48
CA GLU A 58 2.03 -15.30 -8.17
C GLU A 58 2.80 -13.97 -8.30
N VAL A 59 3.83 -13.91 -9.16
CA VAL A 59 4.59 -12.69 -9.48
C VAL A 59 3.67 -11.61 -10.06
N LEU A 60 2.87 -11.92 -11.08
CA LEU A 60 1.93 -10.97 -11.69
C LEU A 60 0.92 -10.41 -10.67
N VAL A 61 0.42 -11.27 -9.78
CA VAL A 61 -0.49 -10.84 -8.71
C VAL A 61 0.22 -9.90 -7.72
N LEU A 62 1.47 -10.20 -7.35
CA LEU A 62 2.26 -9.36 -6.46
C LEU A 62 2.59 -8.00 -7.10
N GLU A 63 2.98 -7.95 -8.37
CA GLU A 63 3.20 -6.73 -9.13
C GLU A 63 1.95 -5.85 -9.15
N GLY A 64 0.78 -6.45 -9.42
CA GLY A 64 -0.50 -5.74 -9.39
C GLY A 64 -0.87 -5.20 -8.00
N ARG A 65 -0.42 -5.83 -6.91
CA ARG A 65 -0.59 -5.32 -5.53
C ARG A 65 0.37 -4.16 -5.24
N VAL A 66 1.63 -4.27 -5.68
CA VAL A 66 2.63 -3.20 -5.55
C VAL A 66 2.15 -1.94 -6.27
N SER A 67 1.69 -2.07 -7.53
CA SER A 67 1.16 -0.94 -8.30
C SER A 67 0.00 -0.23 -7.60
N ARG A 68 -0.95 -0.98 -7.04
CA ARG A 68 -2.05 -0.41 -6.26
C ARG A 68 -1.58 0.29 -4.98
N CYS A 69 -0.58 -0.26 -4.29
CA CYS A 69 0.00 0.37 -3.11
C CYS A 69 0.68 1.70 -3.46
N GLN A 70 1.43 1.74 -4.57
CA GLN A 70 2.06 2.95 -5.07
C GLN A 70 1.03 4.04 -5.42
N GLN A 71 -0.06 3.67 -6.08
CA GLN A 71 -1.15 4.62 -6.36
C GLN A 71 -1.78 5.17 -5.07
N ALA A 72 -1.93 4.34 -4.03
CA ALA A 72 -2.43 4.78 -2.73
C ALA A 72 -1.45 5.75 -2.05
N LEU A 73 -0.15 5.44 -2.06
CA LEU A 73 0.91 6.32 -1.56
C LEU A 73 0.86 7.69 -2.24
N THR A 74 0.82 7.74 -3.57
CA THR A 74 0.74 9.00 -4.31
C THR A 74 -0.50 9.82 -3.91
N LYS A 75 -1.66 9.18 -3.71
CA LYS A 75 -2.88 9.88 -3.25
C LYS A 75 -2.71 10.46 -1.84
N ILE A 76 -2.06 9.72 -0.94
CA ILE A 76 -1.78 10.17 0.43
C ILE A 76 -0.82 11.37 0.39
N GLU A 77 0.28 11.27 -0.36
CA GLU A 77 1.26 12.35 -0.54
C GLU A 77 0.61 13.61 -1.12
N GLN A 78 -0.22 13.48 -2.16
CA GLN A 78 -0.98 14.61 -2.70
C GLN A 78 -1.92 15.25 -1.66
N THR A 79 -2.50 14.45 -0.78
CA THR A 79 -3.38 14.94 0.29
C THR A 79 -2.58 15.71 1.34
N ILE A 80 -1.39 15.22 1.72
CA ILE A 80 -0.45 15.92 2.61
C ILE A 80 -0.07 17.26 1.99
N MET A 81 0.44 17.27 0.75
CA MET A 81 0.87 18.49 0.06
C MET A 81 -0.25 19.54 -0.04
N LYS A 82 -1.48 19.11 -0.33
CA LYS A 82 -2.64 20.02 -0.39
C LYS A 82 -2.99 20.63 0.96
N ARG A 83 -2.78 19.92 2.06
CA ARG A 83 -3.05 20.41 3.41
C ARG A 83 -1.94 21.33 3.90
N GLU A 84 -0.68 20.98 3.65
CA GLU A 84 0.48 21.81 3.97
C GLU A 84 0.45 23.15 3.23
N ARG A 85 -0.04 23.20 1.98
CA ARG A 85 -0.20 24.47 1.23
C ARG A 85 -1.38 25.34 1.70
N LYS A 86 -2.35 24.77 2.42
CA LYS A 86 -3.55 25.48 2.91
C LYS A 86 -3.45 25.92 4.37
N GLY A 87 -2.49 25.40 5.11
CA GLY A 87 -2.11 25.87 6.44
C GLY A 87 -1.08 26.99 6.33
#